data_AF-A0A139WQU6-F1
#
_entry.id   AF-A0A139WQU6-F1
#
_cell.length_a   1.000
_cell.length_b   1.000
_cell.length_c   1.000
_cell.angle_alpha   90.00
_cell.angle_beta   90.00
_cell.angle_gamma   90.00
#
_symmetry.space_group_name_H-M   'P 1'
#
loop_
_entity.id
_entity.type
_entity.pdbx_description
1 polymer ?
#
loop_
_entity_poly.entity_id
_entity_poly.type
_entity_poly.pdbx_seq_one_letter_code
_entity_poly.pdbx_strand_id
1 'polypeptide(L)'
;MHHLKEGSQSVETLAEALSVDAPALYRFLRALASAGIFSETQSRQFQLTPMAECLCSDAPTSIRRLAIWSGSEPIHWQMWGNLLYSVKTGKPAFECCRVSTRSNPSHSMSFELD
;
A
#
# COMPACT_ATOMS: atom_id res chain seq x y z
N MET A 1 6.35 -1.07 12.27
CA MET A 1 6.92 0.30 12.28
C MET A 1 7.32 0.74 13.69
N HIS A 2 6.47 0.61 14.72
CA HIS A 2 6.88 0.91 16.10
C HIS A 2 8.08 0.05 16.57
N HIS A 3 8.15 -1.22 16.15
CA HIS A 3 9.24 -2.15 16.47
C HIS A 3 10.65 -1.68 16.04
N LEU A 4 10.76 -0.73 15.11
CA LEU A 4 12.05 -0.20 14.64
C LEU A 4 12.49 1.08 15.35
N LYS A 5 11.67 1.61 16.28
CA LYS A 5 12.03 2.80 17.07
C LYS A 5 13.11 2.54 18.11
N GLU A 6 13.27 1.28 18.53
CA GLU A 6 14.18 0.88 19.61
C GLU A 6 15.57 0.47 19.08
N GLY A 7 15.77 0.45 17.75
CA GLY A 7 17.03 0.08 17.12
C GLY A 7 16.83 -0.76 15.85
N SER A 8 17.95 -1.22 15.27
CA SER A 8 17.90 -2.13 14.13
C SER A 8 17.26 -3.46 14.52
N GLN A 9 16.36 -3.97 13.68
CA GLN A 9 15.72 -5.27 13.88
C GLN A 9 15.91 -6.16 12.66
N SER A 10 16.02 -7.47 12.89
CA SER A 10 16.04 -8.45 11.81
C SER A 10 14.67 -8.58 11.15
N VAL A 11 14.66 -9.00 9.88
CA VAL A 11 13.41 -9.28 9.17
C VAL A 11 12.64 -10.39 9.85
N GLU A 12 13.32 -11.39 10.38
CA GLU A 12 12.73 -12.55 11.03
C GLU A 12 11.92 -12.11 12.26
N THR A 13 12.50 -11.27 13.12
CA THR A 13 11.80 -10.73 14.30
C THR A 13 10.63 -9.83 13.90
N LEU A 14 10.79 -9.01 12.86
CA LEU A 14 9.70 -8.17 12.35
C LEU A 14 8.56 -9.00 11.73
N ALA A 15 8.90 -10.07 11.02
CA ALA A 15 7.94 -10.96 10.37
C ALA A 15 7.11 -11.73 11.40
N GLU A 16 7.75 -12.22 12.46
CA GLU A 16 7.07 -12.85 13.59
C GLU A 16 6.13 -11.88 14.30
N ALA A 17 6.62 -10.68 14.66
CA ALA A 17 5.83 -9.67 15.35
C ALA A 17 4.62 -9.19 14.52
N LEU A 18 4.75 -9.15 13.20
CA LEU A 18 3.69 -8.71 12.28
C LEU A 18 2.86 -9.88 11.73
N SER A 19 3.22 -11.13 12.04
CA SER A 19 2.60 -12.35 11.49
C SER A 19 2.52 -12.33 9.96
N VAL A 20 3.64 -12.01 9.30
CA VAL A 20 3.76 -11.95 7.83
C VAL A 20 4.90 -12.84 7.31
N ASP A 21 4.90 -13.10 6.01
CA ASP A 21 5.97 -13.86 5.35
C ASP A 21 7.30 -13.07 5.35
N ALA A 22 8.35 -13.67 5.93
CA ALA A 22 9.66 -13.03 6.07
C ALA A 22 10.35 -12.73 4.71
N PRO A 23 10.39 -13.64 3.72
CA PRO A 23 10.90 -13.33 2.39
C PRO A 23 10.17 -12.18 1.68
N ALA A 24 8.83 -12.13 1.75
CA ALA A 24 8.04 -11.04 1.19
C ALA A 24 8.30 -9.72 1.90
N LEU A 25 8.35 -9.74 3.24
CA LEU A 25 8.68 -8.58 4.06
C LEU A 25 10.09 -8.05 3.72
N TYR A 26 11.07 -8.94 3.55
CA TYR A 26 12.42 -8.54 3.12
C TYR A 26 12.40 -7.79 1.78
N ARG A 27 11.71 -8.33 0.76
CA ARG A 27 11.61 -7.65 -0.55
C ARG A 27 10.99 -6.26 -0.42
N PHE A 28 9.95 -6.15 0.40
CA PHE A 28 9.26 -4.88 0.65
C PHE A 28 10.18 -3.87 1.36
N LEU A 29 10.81 -4.27 2.46
CA LEU A 29 11.73 -3.41 3.21
C LEU A 29 12.95 -3.01 2.37
N ARG A 30 13.46 -3.90 1.52
CA ARG A 30 14.56 -3.61 0.60
C ARG A 30 14.17 -2.60 -0.48
N ALA A 31 12.95 -2.69 -1.04
CA ALA A 31 12.45 -1.69 -1.97
C ALA A 31 12.34 -0.32 -1.29
N LEU A 32 11.82 -0.26 -0.07
CA LEU A 32 11.76 0.97 0.72
C LEU A 32 13.15 1.48 1.11
N ALA A 33 14.12 0.59 1.34
CA ALA A 33 15.51 0.97 1.58
C ALA A 33 16.17 1.59 0.35
N SER A 34 15.88 1.08 -0.86
CA SER A 34 16.34 1.72 -2.10
C SER A 34 15.74 3.12 -2.32
N ALA A 35 14.56 3.38 -1.75
CA ALA A 35 13.95 4.70 -1.74
C ALA A 35 14.48 5.60 -0.60
N GLY A 36 15.42 5.11 0.22
CA GLY A 36 15.98 5.85 1.37
C GLY A 36 15.07 5.92 2.58
N ILE A 37 13.96 5.19 2.60
CA ILE A 37 13.02 5.17 3.74
C ILE A 37 13.64 4.36 4.89
N PHE A 38 14.20 3.20 4.60
CA PHE A 38 14.96 2.41 5.57
C PHE A 38 16.43 2.35 5.19
N SER A 39 17.27 2.00 6.17
CA SER A 39 18.64 1.59 5.90
C SER A 39 18.75 0.10 6.20
N GLU A 40 19.12 -0.68 5.18
CA GLU A 40 19.54 -2.09 5.35
C GLU A 40 21.00 -2.07 5.82
N THR A 41 21.27 -2.63 7.00
CA THR A 41 22.63 -2.81 7.51
C THR A 41 23.16 -4.18 7.10
N GLN A 42 24.36 -4.51 7.56
CA GLN A 42 24.85 -5.89 7.46
C GLN A 42 23.89 -6.85 8.18
N SER A 43 23.72 -8.06 7.65
CA SER A 43 22.87 -9.13 8.20
C SER A 43 21.35 -8.96 8.06
N ARG A 44 20.84 -8.32 6.98
CA ARG A 44 19.39 -8.16 6.69
C ARG A 44 18.62 -7.50 7.83
N GLN A 45 19.29 -6.63 8.59
CA GLN A 45 18.62 -5.82 9.59
C GLN A 45 18.25 -4.47 9.00
N PHE A 46 17.14 -3.92 9.46
CA PHE A 46 16.62 -2.64 8.99
C PHE A 46 16.58 -1.65 10.15
N GLN A 47 16.89 -0.40 9.85
CA GLN A 47 16.77 0.72 10.78
C GLN A 47 15.97 1.86 10.15
N LEU A 48 15.29 2.64 10.99
CA LEU A 48 14.62 3.87 10.54
C LEU A 48 15.66 4.88 10.07
N THR A 49 15.36 5.54 8.96
CA THR A 49 16.04 6.79 8.57
C THR A 49 15.19 7.98 9.06
N PRO A 50 15.74 9.21 9.07
CA PRO A 50 14.94 10.41 9.31
C PRO A 50 13.73 10.53 8.37
N MET A 51 13.82 9.98 7.14
CA MET A 51 12.70 10.00 6.19
C MET A 51 11.57 9.03 6.58
N ALA A 52 11.88 7.93 7.28
CA ALA A 52 10.86 7.02 7.80
C ALA A 52 10.06 7.59 8.98
N GLU A 53 10.53 8.65 9.65
CA GLU A 53 9.77 9.32 10.72
C GLU A 53 8.44 9.86 10.19
N CYS A 54 8.39 10.29 8.92
CA CYS A 54 7.15 10.71 8.26
C CYS A 54 6.14 9.56 8.08
N LEU A 55 6.59 8.30 8.10
CA LEU A 55 5.73 7.11 8.01
C LEU A 55 5.36 6.54 9.39
N CYS A 56 6.04 6.98 10.45
CA CYS A 56 5.66 6.65 11.83
C CYS A 56 4.41 7.45 12.23
N SER A 57 3.54 6.83 13.02
CA SER A 57 2.24 7.40 13.44
C SER A 57 2.33 8.66 14.29
N ASP A 58 3.51 8.94 14.84
CA ASP A 58 3.67 9.88 15.96
C ASP A 58 4.23 11.23 15.50
N ALA A 59 4.49 11.39 14.19
CA ALA A 59 4.87 12.68 13.62
C ALA A 59 3.61 13.52 13.30
N PRO A 60 3.56 14.82 13.64
CA PRO A 60 2.48 15.72 13.25
C PRO A 60 2.25 15.77 11.72
N THR A 61 3.30 15.47 10.95
CA THR A 61 3.31 15.40 9.47
C THR A 61 3.21 13.97 8.94
N SER A 62 2.72 13.02 9.73
CA SER A 62 2.68 11.61 9.35
C SER A 62 1.87 11.37 8.07
N ILE A 63 2.52 10.84 7.04
CA ILE A 63 1.89 10.38 5.79
C ILE A 63 1.39 8.94 5.91
N ARG A 64 1.45 8.31 7.09
CA ARG A 64 1.02 6.92 7.31
C ARG A 64 -0.41 6.68 6.84
N ARG A 65 -1.32 7.59 7.16
CA ARG A 65 -2.73 7.49 6.75
C ARG A 65 -2.88 7.57 5.23
N LEU A 66 -2.12 8.44 4.57
CA LEU A 66 -2.11 8.58 3.11
C LEU A 66 -1.54 7.33 2.43
N ALA A 67 -0.46 6.76 2.97
CA ALA A 67 0.16 5.54 2.46
C ALA A 67 -0.80 4.33 2.59
N ILE A 68 -1.46 4.19 3.73
CA ILE A 68 -2.48 3.14 3.94
C ILE A 68 -3.64 3.34 2.98
N TRP A 69 -4.20 4.55 2.92
CA TRP A 69 -5.30 4.87 2.02
C TRP A 69 -4.94 4.54 0.57
N SER A 70 -3.76 4.94 0.10
CA SER A 70 -3.32 4.69 -1.28
C SER A 70 -3.21 3.20 -1.64
N GLY A 71 -2.96 2.31 -0.67
CA GLY A 71 -2.79 0.88 -0.88
C GLY A 71 -3.97 0.00 -0.42
N SER A 72 -4.95 0.56 0.27
CA SER A 72 -6.03 -0.24 0.90
C SER A 72 -7.12 -0.69 -0.06
N GLU A 73 -7.36 0.07 -1.15
CA GLU A 73 -8.42 -0.23 -2.10
C GLU A 73 -7.85 -0.39 -3.52
N PRO A 74 -8.25 -1.44 -4.28
CA PRO A 74 -7.79 -1.67 -5.65
C PRO A 74 -7.98 -0.45 -6.56
N ILE A 75 -9.03 0.35 -6.28
CA ILE A 75 -9.35 1.56 -7.03
C ILE A 75 -8.26 2.62 -6.92
N HIS A 76 -7.59 2.74 -5.77
CA HIS A 76 -6.52 3.72 -5.58
C HIS A 76 -5.27 3.33 -6.37
N TRP A 77 -4.93 2.04 -6.42
CA TRP A 77 -3.84 1.55 -7.27
C TRP A 77 -4.13 1.76 -8.77
N GLN A 78 -5.37 1.53 -9.20
CA GLN A 78 -5.79 1.77 -10.58
C GLN A 78 -5.74 3.25 -10.98
N MET A 79 -6.05 4.17 -10.07
CA MET A 79 -5.89 5.62 -10.31
C MET A 79 -4.42 5.99 -10.55
N TRP A 80 -3.50 5.47 -9.75
CA TRP A 80 -2.07 5.68 -9.95
C TRP A 80 -1.59 5.11 -11.29
N GLY A 81 -2.08 3.93 -11.68
CA GLY A 81 -1.80 3.35 -12.99
C GLY A 81 -2.26 4.20 -14.18
N ASN A 82 -3.28 5.04 -13.99
CA ASN A 82 -3.86 5.91 -15.02
C ASN A 82 -3.48 7.39 -14.85
N LEU A 83 -2.43 7.70 -14.10
CA LEU A 83 -1.97 9.08 -13.88
C LEU A 83 -1.66 9.78 -15.21
N LEU A 84 -1.08 9.06 -16.18
CA LEU A 84 -0.75 9.60 -17.50
C LEU A 84 -1.99 10.09 -18.26
N TYR A 85 -3.13 9.41 -18.13
CA TYR A 85 -4.40 9.86 -18.71
C TYR A 85 -4.80 11.22 -18.12
N SER A 86 -4.68 11.38 -16.80
CA SER A 86 -5.05 12.62 -16.13
C SER A 86 -4.15 13.78 -16.55
N VAL A 87 -2.83 13.55 -16.64
CA VAL A 87 -1.87 14.58 -17.10
C VAL A 87 -2.13 14.98 -18.55
N LYS A 88 -2.49 14.03 -19.43
CA LYS A 88 -2.73 14.30 -20.84
C LYS A 88 -4.09 14.96 -21.13
N THR A 89 -5.11 14.66 -20.33
CA THR A 89 -6.49 15.05 -20.63
C THR A 89 -7.06 16.10 -19.68
N GLY A 90 -6.42 16.33 -18.54
CA GLY A 90 -6.94 17.15 -17.45
C GLY A 90 -8.12 16.53 -16.68
N LYS A 91 -8.54 15.30 -17.04
CA LYS A 91 -9.68 14.62 -16.42
C LYS A 91 -9.24 13.67 -15.31
N PRO A 92 -10.06 13.42 -14.28
CA PRO A 92 -9.73 12.47 -13.22
C PRO A 92 -9.49 11.04 -13.75
N ALA A 93 -8.43 10.37 -13.26
CA ALA A 93 -8.09 8.98 -13.61
C ALA A 93 -9.25 7.98 -13.37
N PHE A 94 -10.13 8.27 -12.41
CA PHE A 94 -11.31 7.47 -12.14
C PHE A 94 -12.20 7.31 -13.37
N GLU A 95 -12.30 8.32 -14.24
CA GLU A 95 -13.11 8.26 -15.46
C GLU A 95 -12.60 7.18 -16.44
N CYS A 96 -11.30 6.90 -16.44
CA CYS A 96 -10.71 5.80 -17.22
C CYS A 96 -10.99 4.43 -16.57
N CYS A 97 -10.99 4.36 -15.23
CA CYS A 97 -11.22 3.12 -14.48
C CYS A 97 -12.70 2.69 -14.38
N ARG A 98 -13.65 3.50 -14.86
CA ARG A 98 -15.10 3.25 -14.75
C ARG A 98 -15.64 2.06 -15.58
N VAL A 99 -14.80 1.20 -16.14
CA VAL A 99 -15.25 0.07 -16.97
C VAL A 99 -14.83 -1.27 -16.35
N SER A 100 -15.57 -1.73 -15.32
CA SER A 100 -16.07 -3.12 -15.20
C SER A 100 -16.85 -3.39 -13.89
N THR A 101 -17.83 -2.56 -13.52
CA THR A 101 -19.01 -3.15 -12.86
C THR A 101 -19.87 -3.72 -13.97
N ARG A 102 -19.62 -4.99 -14.34
CA ARG A 102 -20.66 -5.78 -15.02
C ARG A 102 -21.87 -5.77 -14.08
N SER A 103 -22.86 -4.97 -14.41
CA SER A 103 -24.24 -5.20 -14.00
C SER A 103 -24.53 -6.67 -14.27
N ASN A 104 -24.80 -7.46 -13.23
CA ASN A 104 -25.31 -8.81 -13.39
C ASN A 104 -26.84 -8.71 -13.58
N PRO A 105 -27.41 -8.96 -14.77
CA PRO A 105 -28.85 -9.06 -14.93
C PRO A 105 -29.20 -10.54 -14.86
N SER A 106 -29.48 -11.05 -13.67
CA SER A 106 -30.05 -12.41 -13.55
C SER A 106 -30.84 -12.57 -12.25
N HIS A 107 -32.03 -11.95 -12.24
CA HIS A 107 -33.22 -12.60 -11.71
C HIS A 107 -34.46 -12.04 -12.42
N SER A 108 -34.67 -12.49 -13.65
CA SER A 108 -36.02 -12.62 -14.19
C SER A 108 -36.61 -13.87 -13.55
N MET A 109 -37.38 -13.72 -12.48
CA MET A 109 -38.29 -14.78 -12.05
C MET A 109 -39.71 -14.27 -12.36
N SER A 110 -40.26 -14.80 -13.44
CA SER A 110 -41.66 -14.65 -13.81
C SER A 110 -42.52 -15.11 -12.65
N PHE A 111 -43.33 -14.20 -12.11
CA PHE A 111 -44.51 -14.57 -11.33
C PHE A 111 -45.67 -14.63 -12.32
N GLU A 112 -46.01 -15.85 -12.73
CA GLU A 112 -47.27 -16.12 -13.43
C GLU A 112 -48.32 -16.46 -12.37
N LEU A 113 -49.45 -15.76 -12.45
CA LEU A 113 -50.65 -15.97 -11.64
C LEU A 113 -51.34 -17.26 -12.10
N ASP A 114 -51.50 -18.24 -11.20
CA ASP A 114 -52.74 -18.98 -10.91
C ASP A 114 -52.53 -19.99 -9.76
#